data_AF-A0A8J3H358-F1
#
_entry.id   AF-A0A8J3H358-F1
#
_cell.length_a   1.000
_cell.length_b   1.000
_cell.length_c   1.000
_cell.angle_alpha   90.00
_cell.angle_beta   90.00
_cell.angle_gamma   90.00
#
_symmetry.space_group_name_H-M   'P 1'
#
loop_
_entity.id
_entity.type
_entity.pdbx_description
1 polymer ?
#
loop_
_entity_poly.entity_id
_entity_poly.type
_entity_poly.pdbx_seq_one_letter_code
_entity_poly.pdbx_strand_id
1 'polypeptide(L)'
;MMQSGKEHIMKPPTYIGLPEARQVLAEMGIELNDRQMKRAAEKDATGQRKLPFFVDPIDGKLKIEKGSLVRIYREAQINAENSAKY
;
A
#
# COMPACT_ATOMS: atom_id res chain seq x y z
N MET A 1 8.33 36.15 18.60
CA MET A 1 8.23 35.92 17.15
C MET A 1 7.40 34.68 16.91
N MET A 2 6.25 34.82 16.26
CA MET A 2 5.32 33.73 15.96
C MET A 2 5.96 32.81 14.90
N GLN A 3 6.20 31.54 15.24
CA GLN A 3 6.52 30.54 14.22
C GLN A 3 5.24 30.25 13.44
N SER A 4 5.23 30.72 12.19
CA SER A 4 4.22 30.48 11.17
C SER A 4 3.86 28.99 11.13
N GLY A 5 2.61 28.66 11.50
CA GLY A 5 2.02 27.36 11.26
C GLY A 5 2.00 27.11 9.75
N LYS A 6 2.90 26.23 9.29
CA LYS A 6 2.78 25.66 7.95
C LYS A 6 1.57 24.73 8.03
N GLU A 7 0.45 25.15 7.44
CA GLU A 7 -0.60 24.20 7.07
C GLU A 7 0.06 23.15 6.17
N HIS A 8 0.24 21.94 6.71
CA HIS A 8 0.54 20.79 5.88
C HIS A 8 -0.70 20.57 5.01
N ILE A 9 -0.64 21.04 3.76
CA ILE A 9 -1.64 20.70 2.75
C ILE A 9 -1.62 19.18 2.65
N MET A 10 -2.55 18.52 3.34
CA MET A 10 -2.76 17.09 3.20
C MET A 10 -3.21 16.87 1.78
N LYS A 11 -2.29 16.41 0.94
CA LYS A 11 -2.63 16.02 -0.43
C LYS A 11 -3.73 14.96 -0.34
N PRO A 12 -4.76 15.04 -1.19
CA PRO A 12 -5.78 14.01 -1.22
C PRO A 12 -5.13 12.63 -1.46
N PRO A 13 -5.72 11.56 -0.91
CA PRO A 13 -5.20 10.21 -1.11
C PRO A 13 -5.14 9.88 -2.60
N THR A 14 -4.11 9.16 -3.00
CA THR A 14 -3.97 8.66 -4.38
C THR A 14 -4.35 7.20 -4.41
N TYR A 15 -5.45 6.87 -5.09
CA TYR A 15 -5.90 5.49 -5.26
C TYR A 15 -5.36 4.90 -6.56
N ILE A 16 -4.81 3.71 -6.47
CA ILE A 16 -4.09 3.04 -7.56
C ILE A 16 -4.62 1.63 -7.78
N GLY A 17 -4.56 1.14 -9.02
CA GLY A 17 -4.95 -0.21 -9.39
C GLY A 17 -3.80 -1.21 -9.23
N LEU A 18 -4.01 -2.44 -9.73
CA LEU A 18 -3.00 -3.51 -9.66
C LEU A 18 -1.71 -3.18 -10.44
N PRO A 19 -1.77 -2.68 -11.70
CA PRO A 19 -0.55 -2.38 -12.45
C PRO A 19 0.28 -1.27 -11.80
N GLU A 20 -0.38 -0.21 -11.31
CA GLU A 20 0.30 0.91 -10.66
C GLU A 20 0.85 0.52 -9.28
N ALA A 21 0.12 -0.30 -8.52
CA ALA A 21 0.62 -0.85 -7.26
C ALA A 21 1.87 -1.72 -7.50
N ARG A 22 1.87 -2.56 -8.54
CA ARG A 22 3.05 -3.35 -8.94
C ARG A 22 4.25 -2.43 -9.26
N GLN A 23 4.01 -1.31 -9.94
CA GLN A 23 5.06 -0.34 -10.25
C GLN A 23 5.60 0.34 -8.98
N VAL A 24 4.74 0.76 -8.05
CA VAL A 24 5.15 1.35 -6.77
C VAL A 24 5.99 0.37 -5.96
N LEU A 25 5.62 -0.92 -5.96
CA LEU A 25 6.40 -1.96 -5.30
C LEU A 25 7.76 -2.15 -6.00
N ALA A 26 7.80 -2.16 -7.32
CA ALA A 26 9.05 -2.25 -8.08
C ALA A 26 10.00 -1.06 -7.80
N GLU A 27 9.46 0.16 -7.65
CA GLU A 27 10.23 1.35 -7.24
C GLU A 27 10.87 1.19 -5.86
N MET A 28 10.29 0.35 -4.99
CA MET A 28 10.83 -0.02 -3.68
C MET A 28 11.75 -1.25 -3.72
N GLY A 29 12.06 -1.77 -4.92
CA GLY A 29 12.86 -3.00 -5.09
C GLY A 29 12.09 -4.30 -4.88
N ILE A 30 10.75 -4.24 -4.83
CA ILE A 30 9.88 -5.41 -4.67
C ILE A 30 9.29 -5.78 -6.03
N GLU A 31 9.96 -6.69 -6.72
CA GLU A 31 9.52 -7.14 -8.04
C GLU A 31 8.48 -8.26 -7.95
N LEU A 32 7.29 -8.00 -8.48
CA LEU A 32 6.21 -8.98 -8.60
C LEU A 32 5.81 -9.14 -10.06
N ASN A 33 5.47 -10.37 -10.45
CA ASN A 33 4.74 -10.63 -11.70
C ASN A 33 3.24 -10.43 -11.50
N ASP A 34 2.50 -10.37 -12.62
CA ASP A 34 1.05 -10.11 -12.59
C ASP A 34 0.26 -11.16 -11.80
N ARG A 35 0.71 -12.43 -11.82
CA ARG A 35 0.06 -13.51 -11.08
C ARG A 35 0.23 -13.33 -9.56
N GLN A 36 1.42 -12.96 -9.11
CA GLN A 36 1.69 -12.66 -7.70
C GLN A 36 0.88 -11.46 -7.23
N MET A 37 0.83 -10.40 -8.06
CA MET A 37 0.06 -9.20 -7.75
C MET A 37 -1.44 -9.49 -7.64
N LYS A 38 -2.01 -10.27 -8.57
CA LYS A 38 -3.41 -10.73 -8.50
C LYS A 38 -3.68 -11.52 -7.22
N ARG A 39 -2.84 -12.51 -6.90
CA ARG A 39 -2.99 -13.31 -5.66
C ARG A 39 -2.89 -12.48 -4.38
N ALA A 40 -2.12 -11.38 -4.39
CA ALA A 40 -2.03 -10.48 -3.22
C ALA A 40 -3.30 -9.63 -3.02
N ALA A 41 -4.06 -9.40 -4.10
CA ALA A 41 -5.31 -8.64 -4.09
C ALA A 41 -6.57 -9.52 -3.98
N GLU A 42 -6.44 -10.82 -4.18
CA GLU A 42 -7.50 -11.80 -3.95
C GLU A 42 -7.74 -12.03 -2.45
N LYS A 43 -8.97 -12.41 -2.12
CA LYS A 43 -9.31 -12.89 -0.79
C LYS A 43 -8.73 -14.29 -0.61
N ASP A 44 -8.18 -14.56 0.55
CA ASP A 44 -7.78 -15.89 0.98
C ASP A 44 -8.99 -16.71 1.48
N ALA A 45 -8.72 -17.91 1.98
CA ALA A 45 -9.74 -18.83 2.49
C ALA A 45 -10.54 -18.28 3.70
N THR A 46 -10.01 -17.27 4.39
CA THR A 46 -10.68 -16.58 5.50
C THR A 46 -11.43 -15.32 5.04
N GLY A 47 -11.42 -15.04 3.74
CA GLY A 47 -12.05 -13.85 3.17
C GLY A 47 -11.21 -12.58 3.26
N GLN A 48 -9.96 -12.67 3.73
CA GLN A 48 -9.07 -11.53 3.91
C GLN A 48 -8.12 -11.38 2.72
N ARG A 49 -7.78 -10.15 2.34
CA ARG A 49 -6.77 -9.89 1.32
C ARG A 49 -5.43 -9.63 2.00
N LYS A 50 -4.33 -10.06 1.37
CA LYS A 50 -2.99 -9.73 1.85
C LYS A 50 -2.71 -8.23 1.77
N LEU A 51 -3.16 -7.60 0.70
CA LEU A 51 -3.14 -6.15 0.53
C LEU A 51 -4.57 -5.60 0.63
N PRO A 52 -4.79 -4.45 1.28
CA PRO A 52 -6.12 -3.91 1.56
C PRO A 52 -6.76 -3.27 0.32
N PHE A 53 -6.85 -4.01 -0.77
CA PHE A 53 -7.63 -3.61 -1.93
C PHE A 53 -9.12 -3.58 -1.59
N PHE A 54 -9.79 -2.52 -2.02
CA PHE A 54 -11.23 -2.37 -1.95
C PHE A 54 -11.81 -2.26 -3.37
N VAL A 55 -13.11 -2.54 -3.49
CA VAL A 55 -13.83 -2.32 -4.75
C VAL A 55 -14.18 -0.84 -4.82
N ASP A 56 -13.65 -0.15 -5.83
CA ASP A 56 -13.96 1.25 -6.07
C ASP A 56 -15.46 1.39 -6.41
N PRO A 57 -16.20 2.28 -5.72
CA PRO A 57 -17.64 2.43 -5.92
C PRO A 57 -18.03 3.06 -7.26
N ILE A 58 -17.09 3.68 -7.98
CA ILE A 58 -17.31 4.37 -9.25
C ILE A 58 -17.18 3.38 -10.41
N ASP A 59 -16.11 2.59 -10.45
CA ASP A 59 -15.78 1.73 -11.60
C ASP A 59 -15.80 0.22 -11.30
N GLY A 60 -16.04 -0.19 -10.05
CA GLY A 60 -16.10 -1.59 -9.64
C GLY A 60 -14.76 -2.32 -9.66
N LYS A 61 -13.63 -1.62 -9.88
CA LYS A 61 -12.29 -2.24 -9.93
C LYS A 61 -11.63 -2.23 -8.56
N LEU A 62 -10.68 -3.14 -8.38
CA LEU A 62 -9.87 -3.16 -7.16
C LEU A 62 -8.90 -1.97 -7.13
N LYS A 63 -8.96 -1.18 -6.06
CA LYS A 63 -8.01 -0.09 -5.78
C LYS A 63 -7.44 -0.18 -4.38
N ILE A 64 -6.28 0.41 -4.19
CA ILE A 64 -5.61 0.59 -2.90
C ILE A 64 -5.12 2.03 -2.81
N GLU A 65 -5.09 2.58 -1.60
CA GLU A 65 -4.48 3.88 -1.36
C GLU A 65 -2.94 3.74 -1.35
N LYS A 66 -2.25 4.56 -2.17
CA LYS A 66 -0.80 4.43 -2.41
C LYS A 66 0.03 4.56 -1.13
N GLY A 67 -0.31 5.51 -0.26
CA GLY A 67 0.36 5.71 1.02
C GLY A 67 0.25 4.50 1.94
N SER A 68 -0.91 3.85 1.97
CA SER A 68 -1.19 2.64 2.74
C SER A 68 -0.37 1.47 2.23
N LEU A 69 -0.23 1.31 0.91
CA LEU A 69 0.65 0.29 0.33
C LEU A 69 2.10 0.46 0.82
N VAL A 70 2.64 1.68 0.74
CA VAL A 70 4.01 1.98 1.20
C VAL A 70 4.13 1.78 2.71
N ARG A 71 3.13 2.23 3.47
CA ARG A 71 3.11 2.14 4.94
C ARG A 71 3.15 0.68 5.42
N ILE A 72 2.40 -0.22 4.78
CA ILE A 72 2.40 -1.66 5.14
C ILE A 72 3.81 -2.25 5.09
N TYR A 73 4.56 -1.96 4.03
CA TYR A 73 5.93 -2.47 3.91
C TYR A 73 6.88 -1.85 4.94
N ARG A 74 6.73 -0.55 5.20
CA ARG A 74 7.51 0.13 6.24
C ARG A 74 7.24 -0.43 7.63
N GLU A 75 5.98 -0.67 7.97
CA GLU A 75 5.59 -1.29 9.24
C GLU A 75 6.11 -2.73 9.35
N ALA A 76 6.06 -3.51 8.26
CA ALA A 76 6.63 -4.85 8.22
C ALA A 76 8.15 -4.84 8.47
N GLN A 77 8.88 -3.89 7.86
CA GLN A 77 10.31 -3.70 8.11
C GLN A 77 10.58 -3.34 9.58
N ILE A 78 9.91 -2.32 10.12
CA ILE A 78 10.08 -1.89 11.52
C ILE A 78 9.83 -3.04 12.49
N ASN A 79 8.78 -3.83 12.25
CA ASN A 79 8.47 -4.99 13.07
C ASN A 79 9.55 -6.09 12.99
N ALA A 80 10.12 -6.33 11.80
CA ALA A 80 11.23 -7.26 11.63
C ALA A 80 12.49 -6.76 12.36
N GLU A 81 12.83 -5.48 12.26
CA GLU A 81 13.97 -4.86 12.96
C GLU A 81 13.80 -4.93 14.48
N ASN A 82 12.62 -4.59 15.01
CA ASN A 82 12.33 -4.61 16.45
C ASN A 82 12.32 -6.02 17.06
N SER A 83 12.06 -7.05 16.25
CA SER A 83 12.06 -8.45 16.69
C SER A 83 13.41 -9.15 16.55
N ALA A 84 14.38 -8.51 15.90
CA ALA A 84 15.72 -9.02 15.75
C ALA A 84 16.47 -8.97 17.10
N LYS A 85 17.09 -10.10 17.49
CA LYS A 85 17.75 -10.26 18.80
C LYS A 85 19.26 -9.99 18.77
N TYR A 86 19.72 -9.04 17.97
CA TYR A 86 21.14 -8.71 17.88
C TYR A 86 21.59 -7.86 19.07
#